data_AF-A0A4Q2YEW9-F1
#
_entry.id   AF-A0A4Q2YEW9-F1
#
_cell.length_a   1.000
_cell.length_b   1.000
_cell.length_c   1.000
_cell.angle_alpha   90.00
_cell.angle_beta   90.00
_cell.angle_gamma   90.00
#
_symmetry.space_group_name_H-M   'P 1'
#
loop_
_entity.id
_entity.type
_entity.pdbx_description
1 polymer ?
#
loop_
_entity_poly.entity_id
_entity_poly.type
_entity_poly.pdbx_seq_one_letter_code
_entity_poly.pdbx_strand_id
1 'polypeptide(L)'
;MISLSEENARFASEQLARGCDSMEHFLKGLLDSKGRVAEEVHAIRKLGKSLRGGFSLFRLKDSAKEIQAIGRLLSGPRDAVSRLSTWGKLGWDEDAAASAAILGLLDQQTHSAARRPPPETIAWCVERVTNAKNSLLELPSENITERVCSGVGKLRKQVGKRCKKLDRNGEEDFHDAR
;
A
#
# COMPACT_ATOMS: atom_id res chain seq x y z
N MET A 1 14.50 -18.60 -19.12
CA MET A 1 14.18 -17.16 -19.13
C MET A 1 12.66 -17.04 -19.05
N ILE A 2 12.09 -16.14 -18.24
CA ILE A 2 10.63 -15.94 -18.28
C ILE A 2 10.35 -15.09 -19.51
N SER A 3 9.59 -15.64 -20.46
CA SER A 3 9.11 -14.92 -21.63
C SER A 3 7.63 -14.61 -21.41
N LEU A 4 7.27 -13.32 -21.40
CA LEU A 4 5.89 -12.86 -21.38
C LEU A 4 5.50 -12.44 -22.79
N SER A 5 4.26 -12.74 -23.19
CA SER A 5 3.70 -12.18 -24.43
C SER A 5 3.53 -10.67 -24.30
N GLU A 6 3.61 -9.98 -25.45
CA GLU A 6 3.31 -8.55 -25.53
C GLU A 6 1.90 -8.22 -25.02
N GLU A 7 0.95 -9.11 -25.29
CA GLU A 7 -0.43 -9.00 -24.78
C GLU A 7 -0.47 -8.95 -23.25
N ASN A 8 0.24 -9.84 -22.57
CA ASN A 8 0.31 -9.87 -21.11
C ASN A 8 1.00 -8.62 -20.56
N ALA A 9 2.05 -8.14 -21.22
CA ALA A 9 2.77 -6.94 -20.81
C ALA A 9 1.91 -5.67 -20.98
N ARG A 10 1.17 -5.56 -22.07
CA ARG A 10 0.19 -4.51 -22.32
C ARG A 10 -0.95 -4.55 -21.30
N PHE A 11 -1.53 -5.73 -21.08
CA PHE A 11 -2.56 -5.92 -20.06
C PHE A 11 -2.09 -5.48 -18.67
N ALA A 12 -0.88 -5.88 -18.26
CA ALA A 12 -0.31 -5.44 -16.98
C ALA A 12 -0.15 -3.91 -16.88
N SER A 13 0.23 -3.26 -17.99
CA SER A 13 0.35 -1.80 -18.06
C SER A 13 -1.01 -1.12 -17.90
N GLU A 14 -2.02 -1.60 -18.64
CA GLU A 14 -3.40 -1.10 -18.55
C GLU A 14 -3.98 -1.26 -17.14
N GLN A 15 -3.78 -2.42 -16.50
CA GLN A 15 -4.24 -2.65 -15.13
C GLN A 15 -3.55 -1.71 -14.13
N LEU A 16 -2.26 -1.46 -14.30
CA LEU A 16 -1.52 -0.53 -13.44
C LEU A 16 -2.00 0.92 -13.64
N ALA A 17 -2.28 1.34 -14.87
CA ALA A 17 -2.85 2.64 -15.17
C ALA A 17 -4.26 2.82 -14.58
N ARG A 18 -5.15 1.83 -14.76
CA ARG A 18 -6.50 1.84 -14.14
C ARG A 18 -6.45 1.84 -12.61
N GLY A 19 -5.46 1.17 -12.03
CA GLY A 19 -5.21 1.24 -10.60
C GLY A 19 -4.83 2.65 -10.14
N CYS A 20 -4.08 3.41 -10.93
CA CYS A 20 -3.79 4.82 -10.63
C CYS A 20 -5.06 5.66 -10.68
N ASP A 21 -5.94 5.45 -11.66
CA ASP A 21 -7.24 6.14 -11.74
C ASP A 21 -8.11 5.85 -10.51
N SER A 22 -8.12 4.59 -10.07
CA SER A 22 -8.85 4.17 -8.87
C SER A 22 -8.27 4.82 -7.61
N MET A 23 -6.94 4.94 -7.52
CA MET A 23 -6.26 5.59 -6.39
C MET A 23 -6.57 7.08 -6.36
N GLU A 24 -6.54 7.76 -7.50
CA GLU A 24 -6.93 9.16 -7.63
C GLU A 24 -8.38 9.37 -7.18
N HIS A 25 -9.30 8.50 -7.62
CA HIS A 25 -10.70 8.56 -7.21
C HIS A 25 -10.86 8.41 -5.70
N PHE A 26 -10.20 7.43 -5.08
CA PHE A 26 -10.25 7.26 -3.62
C PHE A 26 -9.64 8.45 -2.87
N LEU A 27 -8.53 9.00 -3.35
CA LEU A 27 -7.89 10.16 -2.74
C LEU A 27 -8.83 11.38 -2.75
N LYS A 28 -9.48 11.66 -3.88
CA LYS A 28 -10.47 12.73 -3.99
C LYS A 28 -11.68 12.49 -3.08
N GLY A 29 -12.14 11.25 -2.98
CA GLY A 29 -13.24 10.85 -2.10
C GLY A 29 -13.01 11.13 -0.61
N LEU A 30 -11.74 11.15 -0.15
CA LEU A 30 -11.42 11.45 1.25
C LEU A 30 -11.91 12.83 1.70
N LEU A 31 -12.00 13.80 0.79
CA LEU A 31 -12.46 15.16 1.10
C LEU A 31 -13.94 15.17 1.51
N ASP A 32 -14.73 14.26 0.92
CA ASP A 32 -16.18 14.16 1.12
C ASP A 32 -16.57 13.08 2.15
N SER A 33 -15.59 12.35 2.69
CA SER A 33 -15.82 11.22 3.59
C SER A 33 -16.54 11.65 4.89
N LYS A 34 -17.80 11.25 5.06
CA LYS A 34 -18.63 11.55 6.25
C LYS A 34 -18.23 10.71 7.48
N GLY A 35 -16.95 10.70 7.86
CA GLY A 35 -16.44 9.99 9.03
C GLY A 35 -15.86 8.59 8.76
N ARG A 36 -15.81 8.13 7.50
CA ARG A 36 -15.22 6.84 7.10
C ARG A 36 -13.75 6.93 6.68
N VAL A 37 -13.01 7.91 7.21
CA VAL A 37 -11.63 8.20 6.82
C VAL A 37 -10.72 6.97 6.98
N ALA A 38 -10.85 6.22 8.08
CA ALA A 38 -10.01 5.05 8.34
C ALA A 38 -10.22 3.91 7.33
N GLU A 39 -11.45 3.66 6.90
CA GLU A 39 -11.80 2.62 5.92
C GLU A 39 -11.30 3.00 4.52
N GLU A 40 -11.49 4.25 4.13
CA GLU A 40 -11.03 4.77 2.84
C GLU A 40 -9.48 4.79 2.78
N VAL A 41 -8.82 5.23 3.85
CA VAL A 41 -7.37 5.14 4.00
C VAL A 41 -6.89 3.69 3.95
N HIS A 42 -7.64 2.75 4.51
CA HIS A 42 -7.30 1.32 4.42
C HIS A 42 -7.37 0.81 2.97
N ALA A 43 -8.42 1.17 2.23
CA ALA A 43 -8.58 0.84 0.82
C ALA A 43 -7.44 1.44 -0.04
N ILE A 44 -7.12 2.73 0.18
CA ILE A 44 -5.99 3.43 -0.45
C ILE A 44 -4.68 2.70 -0.15
N ARG A 45 -4.44 2.31 1.10
CA ARG A 45 -3.21 1.58 1.48
C ARG A 45 -3.13 0.21 0.82
N LYS A 46 -4.24 -0.52 0.71
CA LYS A 46 -4.30 -1.82 0.03
C LYS A 46 -3.98 -1.67 -1.45
N LEU A 47 -4.62 -0.70 -2.12
CA LEU A 47 -4.35 -0.39 -3.52
C LEU A 47 -2.90 0.08 -3.74
N GLY A 48 -2.40 0.96 -2.88
CA GLY A 48 -1.02 1.46 -2.91
C GLY A 48 0.03 0.36 -2.81
N LYS A 49 -0.22 -0.73 -2.05
CA LYS A 49 0.67 -1.91 -2.04
C LYS A 49 0.72 -2.58 -3.42
N SER A 50 -0.43 -2.80 -4.05
CA SER A 50 -0.51 -3.37 -5.40
C SER A 50 0.16 -2.49 -6.44
N LEU A 51 -0.14 -1.19 -6.43
CA LEU A 51 0.46 -0.20 -7.34
C LEU A 51 1.98 -0.14 -7.20
N ARG A 52 2.49 -0.04 -5.97
CA ARG A 52 3.93 -0.05 -5.71
C ARG A 52 4.60 -1.32 -6.25
N GLY A 53 3.96 -2.47 -6.08
CA GLY A 53 4.41 -3.74 -6.66
C GLY A 53 4.46 -3.68 -8.18
N GLY A 54 3.40 -3.18 -8.81
CA GLY A 54 3.33 -2.95 -10.25
C GLY A 54 4.43 -2.01 -10.76
N PHE A 55 4.60 -0.83 -10.19
CA PHE A 55 5.69 0.07 -10.60
C PHE A 55 7.08 -0.55 -10.42
N SER A 56 7.28 -1.32 -9.35
CA SER A 56 8.52 -2.08 -9.16
C SER A 56 8.74 -3.14 -10.25
N LEU A 57 7.67 -3.79 -10.71
CA LEU A 57 7.66 -4.75 -11.82
C LEU A 57 8.06 -4.06 -13.14
N PHE A 58 7.51 -2.89 -13.42
CA PHE A 58 7.88 -2.05 -14.58
C PHE A 58 9.23 -1.34 -14.44
N ARG A 59 9.95 -1.58 -13.33
CA ARG A 59 11.26 -0.99 -13.01
C ARG A 59 11.22 0.53 -12.82
N LEU A 60 10.04 1.10 -12.58
CA LEU A 60 9.79 2.51 -12.30
C LEU A 60 9.94 2.78 -10.80
N LYS A 61 11.19 2.82 -10.33
CA LYS A 61 11.49 2.89 -8.89
C LYS A 61 11.01 4.17 -8.22
N ASP A 62 11.07 5.29 -8.92
CA ASP A 62 10.70 6.57 -8.33
C ASP A 62 9.18 6.70 -8.21
N SER A 63 8.43 6.29 -9.23
CA SER A 63 6.97 6.11 -9.14
C SER A 63 6.58 5.17 -7.99
N ALA A 64 7.30 4.06 -7.80
CA ALA A 64 7.07 3.16 -6.67
C ALA A 64 7.34 3.82 -5.30
N LYS A 65 8.31 4.73 -5.19
CA LYS A 65 8.58 5.50 -3.95
C LYS A 65 7.51 6.55 -3.71
N GLU A 66 7.02 7.22 -4.74
CA GLU A 66 5.94 8.20 -4.63
C GLU A 66 4.67 7.55 -4.10
N ILE A 67 4.26 6.41 -4.67
CA ILE A 67 3.13 5.62 -4.16
C ILE A 67 3.37 5.17 -2.71
N GLN A 68 4.60 4.81 -2.35
CA GLN A 68 4.94 4.46 -0.97
C GLN A 68 4.80 5.67 -0.02
N ALA A 69 5.19 6.86 -0.46
CA ALA A 69 5.11 8.08 0.31
C ALA A 69 3.65 8.43 0.66
N ILE A 70 2.74 8.31 -0.31
CA ILE A 70 1.28 8.47 -0.09
C ILE A 70 0.80 7.53 1.03
N GLY A 71 1.15 6.24 0.93
CA GLY A 71 0.72 5.24 1.91
C GLY A 71 1.30 5.43 3.31
N ARG A 72 2.42 6.15 3.46
CA ARG A 72 3.00 6.55 4.75
C ARG A 72 2.34 7.82 5.29
N LEU A 73 2.16 8.82 4.43
CA LEU A 73 1.54 10.09 4.78
C LEU A 73 0.13 9.90 5.32
N LEU A 74 -0.63 8.96 4.75
CA LEU A 74 -1.99 8.67 5.15
C LEU A 74 -2.11 7.59 6.24
N SER A 75 -1.01 7.07 6.83
CA SER A 75 -1.10 5.88 7.69
C SER A 75 -1.67 6.13 9.09
N GLY A 76 -1.63 7.37 9.58
CA GLY A 76 -2.04 7.74 10.93
C GLY A 76 -3.41 7.21 11.37
N PRO A 77 -4.51 7.51 10.64
CA PRO A 77 -5.85 7.02 10.97
C PRO A 77 -5.93 5.50 11.10
N ARG A 78 -5.33 4.77 10.15
CA ARG A 78 -5.37 3.30 10.12
C ARG A 78 -4.52 2.69 11.23
N ASP A 79 -3.35 3.25 11.52
CA ASP A 79 -2.44 2.70 12.52
C ASP A 79 -3.00 2.91 13.94
N ALA A 80 -3.71 4.02 14.19
CA ALA A 80 -4.45 4.23 15.43
C ALA A 80 -5.53 3.16 15.65
N VAL A 81 -6.38 2.90 14.64
CA VAL A 81 -7.43 1.86 14.70
C VAL A 81 -6.81 0.46 14.90
N SER A 82 -5.69 0.19 14.23
CA SER A 82 -4.99 -1.08 14.38
C SER A 82 -4.48 -1.30 15.81
N ARG A 83 -3.94 -0.26 16.47
CA ARG A 83 -3.45 -0.36 17.86
C ARG A 83 -4.60 -0.63 18.83
N LEU A 84 -5.73 0.09 18.68
CA LEU A 84 -6.92 -0.13 19.49
C LEU A 84 -7.45 -1.56 19.32
N SER A 85 -7.55 -2.07 18.08
CA SER A 85 -8.00 -3.43 17.82
C SER A 85 -7.04 -4.49 18.38
N THR A 86 -5.72 -4.27 18.27
CA THR A 86 -4.72 -5.17 18.86
C THR A 86 -4.84 -5.19 20.37
N TRP A 87 -4.98 -4.03 21.02
CA TRP A 87 -5.15 -3.93 22.47
C TRP A 87 -6.33 -4.76 22.97
N GLY A 88 -7.50 -4.63 22.33
CA GLY A 88 -8.68 -5.42 22.70
C GLY A 88 -8.51 -6.94 22.53
N LYS A 89 -7.60 -7.39 21.65
CA LYS A 89 -7.29 -8.81 21.44
C LYS A 89 -6.28 -9.37 22.42
N LEU A 90 -5.42 -8.53 22.99
CA LEU A 90 -4.41 -8.98 23.96
C LEU A 90 -5.05 -9.51 25.24
N GLY A 91 -6.27 -9.07 25.58
CA GLY A 91 -7.00 -9.57 26.74
C GLY A 91 -6.29 -9.30 28.07
N TRP A 92 -5.46 -8.26 28.13
CA TRP A 92 -4.68 -7.94 29.34
C TRP A 92 -5.58 -7.33 30.42
N ASP A 93 -5.77 -8.08 31.52
CA ASP A 93 -6.68 -7.78 32.61
C ASP A 93 -6.04 -7.83 34.02
N GLU A 94 -4.71 -8.05 34.11
CA GLU A 94 -3.97 -8.13 35.37
C GLU A 94 -4.06 -6.84 36.22
N ASP A 95 -4.17 -5.68 35.57
CA ASP A 95 -4.47 -4.38 36.20
C ASP A 95 -5.61 -3.70 35.43
N ALA A 96 -6.82 -3.81 35.98
CA ALA A 96 -8.02 -3.24 35.38
C ALA A 96 -7.96 -1.71 35.21
N ALA A 97 -7.29 -0.99 36.13
CA ALA A 97 -7.20 0.46 36.07
C ALA A 97 -6.21 0.91 34.98
N ALA A 98 -5.03 0.28 34.90
CA ALA A 98 -4.09 0.51 33.82
C ALA A 98 -4.67 0.11 32.46
N SER A 99 -5.39 -1.02 32.40
CA SER A 99 -5.99 -1.50 31.16
C SER A 99 -7.06 -0.55 30.63
N ALA A 100 -7.93 -0.03 31.51
CA ALA A 100 -8.92 0.98 31.16
C ALA A 100 -8.28 2.32 30.74
N ALA A 101 -7.21 2.75 31.41
CA ALA A 101 -6.50 3.98 31.04
C ALA A 101 -5.85 3.89 29.64
N ILE A 102 -5.21 2.76 29.32
CA ILE A 102 -4.62 2.51 28.00
C ILE A 102 -5.71 2.45 26.94
N LEU A 103 -6.83 1.76 27.21
CA LEU A 103 -7.98 1.72 26.31
C LEU A 103 -8.50 3.13 26.00
N GLY A 104 -8.70 3.97 27.02
CA GLY A 104 -9.15 5.35 26.87
C GLY A 104 -8.19 6.21 26.05
N LEU A 105 -6.88 6.06 26.25
CA LEU A 105 -5.87 6.75 25.44
C LEU A 105 -5.89 6.31 23.97
N LEU A 106 -6.01 5.01 23.71
CA LEU A 106 -6.08 4.48 22.36
C LEU A 106 -7.36 4.93 21.64
N ASP A 107 -8.50 4.96 22.33
CA ASP A 107 -9.75 5.48 21.80
C ASP A 107 -9.68 7.00 21.52
N GLN A 108 -9.04 7.78 22.38
CA GLN A 108 -8.79 9.20 22.10
C GLN A 108 -7.90 9.40 20.86
N GLN A 109 -6.89 8.53 20.68
CA GLN A 109 -6.02 8.57 19.50
C GLN A 109 -6.76 8.22 18.22
N THR A 110 -7.67 7.24 18.22
CA THR A 110 -8.47 6.91 17.03
C THR A 110 -9.38 8.07 16.63
N HIS A 111 -10.05 8.71 17.58
CA HIS A 111 -10.86 9.90 17.33
C HIS A 111 -10.04 11.07 16.78
N SER A 112 -8.86 11.30 17.34
CA SER A 112 -7.95 12.36 16.88
C SER A 112 -7.41 12.09 15.48
N ALA A 113 -7.12 10.83 15.17
CA ALA A 113 -6.61 10.40 13.87
C ALA A 113 -7.71 10.22 12.81
N ALA A 114 -8.99 10.11 13.19
CA ALA A 114 -10.12 10.03 12.26
C ALA A 114 -10.41 11.35 11.52
N ARG A 115 -9.64 12.41 11.79
CA ARG A 115 -9.75 13.69 11.09
C ARG A 115 -9.39 13.51 9.61
N ARG A 116 -10.12 14.22 8.76
CA ARG A 116 -9.84 14.27 7.33
C ARG A 116 -8.45 14.85 7.08
N PRO A 117 -7.68 14.30 6.14
CA PRO A 117 -6.45 14.95 5.69
C PRO A 117 -6.74 16.35 5.12
N PRO A 118 -5.82 17.32 5.28
CA PRO A 118 -5.96 18.64 4.65
C PRO A 118 -6.12 18.53 3.12
N PRO A 119 -6.89 19.41 2.47
CA PRO A 119 -7.07 19.40 1.02
C PRO A 119 -5.75 19.46 0.23
N GLU A 120 -4.77 20.21 0.73
CA GLU A 120 -3.43 20.36 0.12
C GLU A 120 -2.68 19.03 0.13
N THR A 121 -2.81 18.26 1.21
CA THR A 121 -2.24 16.91 1.33
C THR A 121 -2.85 15.96 0.30
N ILE A 122 -4.17 16.05 0.07
CA ILE A 122 -4.86 15.24 -0.94
C ILE A 122 -4.42 15.65 -2.35
N ALA A 123 -4.35 16.95 -2.63
CA ALA A 123 -3.89 17.47 -3.90
C ALA A 123 -2.47 16.98 -4.24
N TRP A 124 -1.55 17.05 -3.27
CA TRP A 124 -0.19 16.51 -3.43
C TRP A 124 -0.21 15.00 -3.72
N CYS A 125 -1.02 14.21 -2.99
CA CYS A 125 -1.13 12.78 -3.24
C CYS A 125 -1.64 12.47 -4.66
N VAL A 126 -2.67 13.20 -5.11
CA VAL A 126 -3.23 13.06 -6.46
C VAL A 126 -2.16 13.35 -7.50
N GLU A 127 -1.44 14.46 -7.37
CA GLU A 127 -0.36 14.83 -8.29
C GLU A 127 0.70 13.74 -8.41
N ARG A 128 1.12 13.13 -7.29
CA ARG A 128 2.07 12.01 -7.30
C ARG A 128 1.53 10.76 -8.00
N VAL A 129 0.26 10.42 -7.84
CA VAL A 129 -0.37 9.31 -8.57
C VAL A 129 -0.42 9.61 -10.07
N THR A 130 -0.77 10.84 -10.45
CA THR A 130 -0.80 11.28 -11.85
C THR A 130 0.59 11.22 -12.47
N ASN A 131 1.63 11.71 -11.78
CA ASN A 131 3.02 11.65 -12.25
C ASN A 131 3.50 10.20 -12.43
N ALA A 132 3.16 9.32 -11.47
CA ALA A 132 3.46 7.90 -11.56
C ALA A 132 2.77 7.25 -12.77
N LYS A 133 1.49 7.57 -13.03
CA LYS A 133 0.75 7.12 -14.21
C LYS A 133 1.39 7.61 -15.50
N ASN A 134 1.73 8.89 -15.60
CA ASN A 134 2.37 9.46 -16.79
C ASN A 134 3.72 8.78 -17.07
N SER A 135 4.52 8.55 -16.03
CA SER A 135 5.79 7.81 -16.14
C SER A 135 5.62 6.39 -16.71
N LEU A 136 4.47 5.75 -16.47
CA LEU A 136 4.14 4.45 -17.06
C LEU A 136 3.73 4.58 -18.54
N LEU A 137 2.90 5.57 -18.86
CA LEU A 137 2.37 5.78 -20.21
C LEU A 137 3.43 6.31 -21.20
N GLU A 138 4.43 7.03 -20.70
CA GLU A 138 5.57 7.52 -21.49
C GLU A 138 6.59 6.42 -21.83
N LEU A 139 6.43 5.20 -21.30
CA LEU A 139 7.29 4.09 -21.67
C LEU A 139 7.10 3.72 -23.15
N PRO A 140 8.18 3.62 -23.94
CA PRO A 140 8.09 3.11 -25.31
C PRO A 140 7.51 1.70 -25.31
N SER A 141 6.55 1.44 -26.20
CA SER A 141 5.83 0.16 -26.31
C SER A 141 6.78 -1.04 -26.47
N GLU A 142 7.84 -0.85 -27.25
CA GLU A 142 8.91 -1.83 -27.50
C GLU A 142 9.65 -2.25 -26.22
N ASN A 143 9.70 -1.36 -25.21
CA ASN A 143 10.42 -1.59 -23.96
C ASN A 143 9.55 -2.19 -22.85
N ILE A 144 8.22 -2.23 -23.03
CA ILE A 144 7.28 -2.68 -21.99
C ILE A 144 7.52 -4.15 -21.66
N THR A 145 7.55 -5.02 -22.69
CA THR A 145 7.75 -6.46 -22.53
C THR A 145 9.09 -6.77 -21.86
N GLU A 146 10.17 -6.14 -22.30
CA GLU A 146 11.51 -6.35 -21.73
C GLU A 146 11.56 -5.93 -20.25
N ARG A 147 11.01 -4.76 -19.92
CA ARG A 147 10.98 -4.24 -18.54
C ARG A 147 10.22 -5.18 -17.61
N VAL A 148 9.04 -5.65 -18.02
CA VAL A 148 8.23 -6.57 -17.21
C VAL A 148 8.94 -7.91 -17.06
N CYS A 149 9.48 -8.50 -18.13
CA CYS A 149 10.28 -9.74 -18.06
C CYS A 149 11.47 -9.61 -17.10
N SER A 150 12.20 -8.50 -17.16
CA SER A 150 13.29 -8.19 -16.24
C SER A 150 12.80 -8.04 -14.79
N GLY A 151 11.66 -7.37 -14.60
CA GLY A 151 10.96 -7.22 -13.32
C GLY A 151 10.58 -8.56 -12.70
N VAL A 152 9.89 -9.43 -13.46
CA VAL A 152 9.51 -10.77 -13.00
C VAL A 152 10.74 -11.60 -12.68
N GLY A 153 11.78 -11.53 -13.52
CA GLY A 153 13.06 -12.21 -13.26
C GLY A 153 13.68 -11.80 -11.93
N LYS A 154 13.63 -10.51 -11.58
CA LYS A 154 14.11 -10.00 -10.27
C LYS A 154 13.20 -10.43 -9.12
N LEU A 155 11.88 -10.36 -9.29
CA LEU A 155 10.92 -10.80 -8.29
C LEU A 155 11.12 -12.29 -7.96
N ARG A 156 11.24 -13.14 -8.98
CA ARG A 156 11.54 -14.58 -8.81
C ARG A 156 12.81 -14.81 -8.02
N LYS A 157 13.89 -14.06 -8.32
CA LYS A 157 15.15 -14.16 -7.55
C LYS A 157 14.96 -13.73 -6.09
N GLN A 158 14.19 -12.68 -5.83
CA GLN A 158 13.92 -12.20 -4.47
C GLN A 158 13.07 -13.19 -3.67
N VAL A 159 12.00 -13.72 -4.27
CA VAL A 159 11.16 -14.76 -3.68
C VAL A 159 12.00 -15.99 -3.37
N GLY A 160 12.79 -16.48 -4.32
CA GLY A 160 13.68 -17.62 -4.11
C GLY A 160 14.71 -17.39 -2.98
N LYS A 161 15.22 -16.16 -2.81
CA LYS A 161 16.11 -15.81 -1.68
C LYS A 161 15.37 -15.80 -0.35
N ARG A 162 14.13 -15.31 -0.31
CA ARG A 162 13.31 -15.29 0.90
C ARG A 162 12.92 -16.71 1.32
N CYS A 163 12.45 -17.54 0.39
CA CYS A 163 12.11 -18.93 0.66
C CYS A 163 13.28 -19.76 1.21
N LYS A 164 14.53 -19.42 0.85
CA LYS A 164 15.73 -20.05 1.41
C LYS A 164 16.06 -19.63 2.85
N LYS A 165 15.54 -18.48 3.29
CA LYS A 165 15.77 -17.91 4.62
C LYS A 165 14.63 -18.20 5.61
N LEU A 166 13.50 -18.72 5.11
CA LEU A 166 12.39 -19.18 5.93
C LEU A 166 12.88 -20.37 6.79
N ASP A 167 12.81 -20.20 8.11
CA ASP A 167 13.11 -21.26 9.06
C ASP A 167 11.90 -22.18 9.18
N ARG A 168 12.02 -23.36 8.58
CA ARG A 168 10.92 -24.33 8.37
C ARG A 168 10.23 -24.82 9.66
N ASN A 169 10.73 -24.43 10.83
CA ASN A 169 10.28 -24.87 12.15
C ASN A 169 9.68 -23.77 13.03
N GLY A 170 9.59 -22.50 12.57
CA GLY A 170 9.04 -21.39 13.37
C GLY A 170 7.61 -20.99 12.97
N GLU A 171 6.72 -20.73 13.93
CA GLU A 171 5.35 -20.23 13.66
C GLU A 171 5.33 -18.78 13.11
N GLU A 172 6.40 -18.00 13.30
CA GLU A 172 6.52 -16.62 12.78
C GLU A 172 6.66 -16.56 11.25
N ASP A 173 7.00 -17.69 10.61
CA ASP A 173 7.43 -17.76 9.21
C ASP A 173 6.27 -17.59 8.20
N PHE A 174 5.02 -17.81 8.62
CA PHE A 174 3.85 -17.72 7.74
C PHE A 174 3.58 -16.28 7.26
N HIS A 175 3.80 -15.28 8.12
CA HIS A 175 3.54 -13.88 7.77
C HIS A 175 4.63 -13.25 6.92
N ASP A 176 5.88 -13.70 7.05
CA ASP A 176 7.00 -13.25 6.23
C ASP A 176 7.06 -13.97 4.86
N ALA A 177 6.49 -15.18 4.78
CA ALA A 177 6.33 -15.93 3.54
C ALA A 177 5.16 -15.41 2.66
N ARG A 178 4.10 -14.84 3.25
CA ARG A 178 2.89 -14.32 2.58
C ARG A 178 3.08 -12.95 1.95
#